data_AF-A0A1B8SL83-F1
#
_entry.id   AF-A0A1B8SL83-F1
#
_cell.length_a   1.000
_cell.length_b   1.000
_cell.length_c   1.000
_cell.angle_alpha   90.00
_cell.angle_beta   90.00
_cell.angle_gamma   90.00
#
_symmetry.space_group_name_H-M   'P 1'
#
loop_
_entity.id
_entity.type
_entity.pdbx_description
1 polymer ?
#
loop_
_entity_poly.entity_id
_entity_poly.type
_entity_poly.pdbx_seq_one_letter_code
_entity_poly.pdbx_strand_id
1 'polypeptide(L)' 'MGLEGTRWRRKTDDAEIIIDADSDSSGRSNRSLLARNLATERSFWVTPEGLGRKYRRCDGS' A
#
# COMPACT_ATOMS: atom_id res chain seq x y z
N MET A 1 1.28 -13.84 -4.32
CA MET A 1 2.22 -13.01 -3.55
C MET A 1 1.43 -11.88 -2.90
N GLY A 2 1.36 -11.86 -1.57
CA GLY A 2 0.76 -10.76 -0.81
C GLY A 2 1.62 -9.50 -0.92
N LEU A 3 1.01 -8.33 -0.82
CA LEU A 3 1.73 -7.05 -0.77
C LEU A 3 2.08 -6.65 0.67
N GLU A 4 1.65 -7.42 1.67
CA GLU A 4 1.96 -7.20 3.07
C GLU A 4 3.48 -7.14 3.34
N GLY A 5 3.90 -6.23 4.22
CA GLY A 5 5.30 -5.95 4.53
C GLY A 5 6.05 -5.13 3.48
N THR A 6 5.47 -4.91 2.28
CA THR A 6 6.14 -4.11 1.24
C THR A 6 6.08 -2.62 1.55
N ARG A 7 7.19 -1.93 1.30
CA ARG A 7 7.30 -0.48 1.45
C ARG A 7 7.10 0.22 0.12
N TRP A 8 6.41 1.34 0.16
CA TRP A 8 6.05 2.12 -1.01
C TRP A 8 6.24 3.60 -0.74
N ARG A 9 6.77 4.31 -1.72
CA ARG A 9 7.01 5.75 -1.65
C ARG A 9 6.16 6.49 -2.65
N ARG A 10 5.42 7.49 -2.20
CA ARG A 10 4.53 8.27 -3.06
C ARG A 10 5.36 9.09 -4.05
N LYS A 11 4.93 9.13 -5.31
CA LYS A 11 5.64 9.84 -6.38
C LYS A 11 5.62 11.36 -6.25
N THR A 12 4.60 11.92 -5.60
CA THR A 12 4.34 13.37 -5.56
C THR A 12 5.09 14.08 -4.43
N ASP A 13 5.00 13.52 -3.22
CA ASP A 13 5.44 14.17 -1.97
C ASP A 13 6.42 13.28 -1.19
N ASP A 14 6.89 12.20 -1.83
CA ASP A 14 7.83 11.24 -1.26
C ASP A 14 7.39 10.59 0.06
N ALA A 15 6.11 10.68 0.44
CA ALA A 15 5.58 10.02 1.62
C ALA A 15 5.72 8.50 1.54
N GLU A 16 6.26 7.90 2.60
CA GLU A 16 6.47 6.46 2.71
C GLU A 16 5.31 5.78 3.43
N ILE A 17 4.89 4.65 2.88
CA ILE A 17 3.86 3.78 3.44
C ILE A 17 4.35 2.33 3.48
N ILE A 18 3.84 1.55 4.41
CA ILE A 18 3.97 0.09 4.45
C ILE A 18 2.58 -0.53 4.30
N ILE A 19 2.48 -1.66 3.60
CA ILE A 19 1.24 -2.42 3.57
C ILE A 19 1.23 -3.36 4.78
N ASP A 20 0.32 -3.13 5.73
CA ASP A 20 0.20 -3.93 6.95
C ASP A 20 -0.76 -5.13 6.78
N ALA A 21 -1.73 -5.04 5.86
CA ALA A 21 -2.63 -6.17 5.61
C ALA A 21 -3.15 -6.17 4.17
N ASP A 22 -3.41 -7.37 3.67
CA ASP A 22 -4.03 -7.63 2.38
C ASP A 22 -5.43 -8.23 2.62
N SER A 23 -6.48 -7.42 2.45
CA SER A 23 -7.85 -7.91 2.60
C SER A 23 -8.42 -8.24 1.22
N ASP A 24 -8.43 -9.53 0.92
CA ASP A 24 -9.13 -10.08 -0.23
C ASP A 24 -10.61 -10.25 0.16
N SER A 25 -11.43 -9.25 -0.16
CA SER A 25 -12.87 -9.38 0.03
C SER A 25 -13.42 -10.35 -1.02
N SER A 26 -13.49 -11.62 -0.64
CA SER A 26 -14.01 -12.73 -1.44
C SER A 26 -15.43 -12.41 -1.93
N GLY A 27 -15.55 -12.03 -3.20
CA GLY A 27 -16.85 -11.94 -3.86
C GLY A 27 -16.89 -11.06 -5.11
N ARG A 28 -16.17 -9.93 -5.15
CA ARG A 28 -16.12 -9.05 -6.32
C ARG A 28 -14.85 -8.20 -6.31
N SER A 29 -13.87 -8.52 -7.17
CA SER A 29 -12.74 -7.71 -7.74
C SER A 29 -12.14 -6.50 -7.01
N ASN A 30 -12.44 -6.23 -5.74
CA ASN A 30 -12.10 -5.01 -5.03
C ASN A 30 -11.14 -5.32 -3.88
N ARG A 31 -10.00 -5.93 -4.23
CA ARG A 31 -8.89 -6.15 -3.30
C ARG A 31 -8.50 -4.83 -2.67
N SER A 32 -8.44 -4.80 -1.35
CA SER A 32 -8.12 -3.59 -0.59
C SER A 32 -6.92 -3.88 0.31
N LEU A 33 -5.97 -2.98 0.31
CA LEU A 33 -4.71 -3.08 1.06
C LEU A 33 -4.77 -2.09 2.21
N LEU A 34 -4.47 -2.52 3.42
CA LEU A 34 -4.29 -1.64 4.55
C LEU A 34 -2.87 -1.08 4.50
N ALA A 35 -2.75 0.21 4.20
CA ALA A 35 -1.48 0.91 4.19
C ALA A 35 -1.34 1.76 5.45
N ARG A 36 -0.16 1.76 6.07
CA ARG A 36 0.21 2.68 7.15
C ARG A 36 1.26 3.66 6.66
N ASN A 37 0.98 4.94 6.85
CA ASN A 37 1.92 6.01 6.58
C ASN A 37 3.00 6.04 7.67
N LEU A 38 4.28 5.96 7.29
CA LEU A 38 5.39 5.88 8.24
C LEU A 38 5.70 7.23 8.90
N ALA A 39 5.34 8.35 8.27
CA ALA A 39 5.57 9.69 8.82
C ALA A 39 4.50 10.11 9.84
N THR A 40 3.27 9.61 9.69
CA THR A 40 2.12 10.01 10.53
C THR A 40 1.52 8.87 11.35
N GLU A 41 2.04 7.65 11.16
CA GLU A 41 1.55 6.40 11.75
C GLU A 41 0.07 6.08 11.45
N ARG A 42 -0.58 6.85 10.56
CA ARG A 42 -1.98 6.67 10.20
C ARG A 42 -2.16 5.52 9.22
N SER A 43 -3.12 4.66 9.52
CA SER A 43 -3.54 3.57 8.64
C SER A 43 -4.73 3.97 7.77
N PHE A 44 -4.73 3.56 6.51
CA PHE A 44 -5.79 3.82 5.54
C PHE A 44 -5.86 2.72 4.49
N TRP A 45 -7.04 2.52 3.90
CA TRP A 45 -7.23 1.54 2.84
C TRP A 45 -6.86 2.12 1.48
N VAL A 46 -6.17 1.31 0.66
CA VAL A 46 -5.78 1.65 -0.72
C VAL A 46 -6.00 0.45 -1.63
N THR A 47 -6.41 0.69 -2.87
CA THR A 47 -6.51 -0.38 -3.87
C THR A 47 -5.13 -0.68 -4.48
N PRO A 48 -4.86 -1.92 -4.92
CA PRO A 48 -3.61 -2.26 -5.61
C PRO A 48 -3.35 -1.37 -6.84
N GLU A 49 -4.40 -1.03 -7.59
CA GLU A 49 -4.30 -0.11 -8.73
C GLU A 49 -3.92 1.31 -8.30
N GLY A 50 -4.56 1.84 -7.24
CA GLY A 50 -4.23 3.15 -6.69
C GLY A 50 -2.80 3.21 -6.15
N LEU A 51 -2.35 2.11 -5.52
CA LEU A 51 -1.00 1.93 -5.04
C LEU A 51 0.02 1.98 -6.19
N GLY A 52 -0.16 1.18 -7.24
CA GLY A 52 0.73 1.18 -8.41
C GLY A 52 0.75 2.49 -9.19
N ARG A 53 -0.37 3.22 -9.24
CA ARG A 53 -0.44 4.53 -9.88
C ARG A 53 0.33 5.60 -9.09
N LYS A 54 0.06 5.72 -7.79
CA LYS A 54 0.55 6.85 -6.97
C LYS A 54 1.89 6.60 -6.30
N TYR A 55 2.30 5.36 -6.13
CA TYR A 55 3.49 4.99 -5.37
C TYR A 55 4.49 4.19 -6.22
N ARG A 56 5.74 4.19 -5.79
CA ARG A 56 6.81 3.33 -6.29
C ARG A 56 7.20 2.37 -5.18
N ARG A 57 7.36 1.08 -5.51
CA ARG A 57 7.81 0.07 -4.56
C ARG A 57 9.27 0.34 -4.22
N CYS A 58 9.55 0.43 -2.92
CA CYS A 58 10.90 0.51 -2.39
C CYS A 58 11.30 -0.93 -2.05
N ASP A 59 11.84 -1.63 -3.04
CA ASP A 59 12.44 -2.94 -2.80
C ASP A 59 13.76 -2.68 -2.06
N GLY A 60 13.83 -3.09 -0.79
CA GLY A 60 15.10 -3.13 -0.06
C GLY A 60 15.96 -4.22 -0.68
N SER A 61 17.01 -3.81 -1.40
CA SER A 61 18.09 -4.69 -1.84
C SER A 61 18.85 -5.29 -0.66
#